data_AF-A0A857MD18-F1
#
_entry.id   AF-A0A857MD18-F1
#
_cell.length_a   1.000
_cell.length_b   1.000
_cell.length_c   1.000
_cell.angle_alpha   90.00
_cell.angle_beta   90.00
_cell.angle_gamma   90.00
#
_symmetry.space_group_name_H-M   'P 1'
#
loop_
_entity.id
_entity.type
_entity.pdbx_description
1 polymer ?
#
loop_
_entity_poly.entity_id
_entity_poly.type
_entity_poly.pdbx_seq_one_letter_code
_entity_poly.pdbx_strand_id
1 'polypeptide(L)'
;MTGDDEPLGQHYNFDTGDLLESTEGWWRARGKSADEASEQLEMLARQADRPFSTNYWGECTEGHTTHDLFRGVIDTWVADLREQAASARNLSSACFGAARTIANADQDSADDIAPL
;
A
#
# COMPACT_ATOMS: atom_id res chain seq x y z
N MET A 1 -57.63 16.91 -4.69
CA MET A 1 -57.44 15.77 -3.78
C MET A 1 -56.10 15.19 -4.14
N THR A 2 -55.13 15.40 -3.27
CA THR A 2 -53.74 14.90 -3.32
C THR A 2 -53.70 13.46 -2.82
N GLY A 3 -52.76 12.67 -3.36
CA GLY A 3 -52.43 11.31 -2.93
C GLY A 3 -52.07 10.47 -4.16
N ASP A 4 -50.96 9.75 -4.24
CA ASP A 4 -49.77 9.62 -3.40
C ASP A 4 -48.78 8.94 -4.33
N ASP A 5 -47.97 9.72 -5.05
CA ASP A 5 -46.83 9.21 -5.84
C ASP A 5 -45.59 9.29 -4.94
N GLU A 6 -45.51 8.41 -3.95
CA GLU A 6 -44.23 8.16 -3.28
C GLU A 6 -43.44 7.13 -4.11
N PRO A 7 -42.20 7.43 -4.54
CA PRO A 7 -41.36 6.43 -5.16
C PRO A 7 -40.98 5.40 -4.10
N LEU A 8 -41.45 4.16 -4.31
CA LEU A 8 -41.03 2.99 -3.54
C LEU A 8 -39.50 3.00 -3.42
N GLY A 9 -39.02 3.20 -2.20
CA GLY A 9 -37.59 3.28 -1.88
C GLY A 9 -36.87 2.13 -2.57
N GLN A 10 -35.84 2.47 -3.34
CA GLN A 10 -34.98 1.47 -3.96
C GLN A 10 -34.33 0.67 -2.84
N HIS A 11 -34.91 -0.50 -2.53
CA HIS A 11 -34.22 -1.52 -1.78
C HIS A 11 -33.10 -2.03 -2.69
N TYR A 12 -31.91 -1.46 -2.52
CA TYR A 12 -30.70 -2.04 -3.08
C TYR A 12 -30.52 -3.42 -2.45
N ASN A 13 -30.94 -4.45 -3.18
CA ASN A 13 -30.61 -5.82 -2.84
C ASN A 13 -29.16 -6.04 -3.26
N PHE A 14 -28.23 -5.68 -2.38
CA PHE A 14 -26.84 -6.08 -2.54
C PHE A 14 -26.79 -7.58 -2.32
N ASP A 15 -26.58 -8.34 -3.40
CA ASP A 15 -26.19 -9.74 -3.32
C ASP A 15 -24.80 -9.79 -2.65
N THR A 16 -24.80 -9.96 -1.33
CA THR A 16 -23.59 -9.91 -0.49
C THR A 16 -22.74 -11.19 -0.58
N GLY A 17 -23.06 -12.12 -1.50
CA GLY A 17 -22.33 -13.38 -1.65
C GLY A 17 -20.86 -13.23 -2.04
N ASP A 18 -20.51 -12.12 -2.72
CA ASP A 18 -19.14 -11.75 -3.11
C ASP A 18 -18.69 -10.42 -2.49
N LEU A 19 -19.40 -9.90 -1.48
CA LEU A 19 -18.89 -8.79 -0.68
C LEU A 19 -17.70 -9.34 0.10
N LEU A 20 -16.49 -9.16 -0.44
CA LEU A 20 -15.25 -9.20 0.30
C LEU A 20 -15.51 -8.41 1.58
N GLU A 21 -15.71 -9.11 2.70
CA GLU A 21 -16.06 -8.49 3.98
C GLU A 21 -14.97 -7.46 4.30
N SER A 22 -15.26 -6.19 3.99
CA SER A 22 -14.40 -5.03 4.19
C SER A 22 -14.41 -4.67 5.67
N THR A 23 -14.12 -5.66 6.51
CA THR A 23 -14.02 -5.55 7.96
C THR A 23 -12.76 -4.79 8.32
N GLU A 24 -12.76 -4.19 9.51
CA GLU A 24 -11.57 -3.58 10.09
C GLU A 24 -10.35 -4.53 10.02
N GLY A 25 -10.55 -5.81 10.38
CA GLY A 25 -9.52 -6.83 10.37
C GLY A 25 -8.91 -7.07 8.98
N TRP A 26 -9.73 -7.06 7.93
CA TRP A 26 -9.27 -7.22 6.55
C TRP A 26 -8.33 -6.08 6.12
N TRP A 27 -8.70 -4.83 6.41
CA TRP A 27 -7.88 -3.67 6.11
C TRP A 27 -6.59 -3.63 6.94
N ARG A 28 -6.64 -3.99 8.23
CA ARG A 28 -5.43 -4.09 9.06
C ARG A 28 -4.45 -5.13 8.53
N ALA A 29 -4.93 -6.30 8.10
CA ALA A 29 -4.08 -7.35 7.55
C ALA A 29 -3.35 -6.87 6.29
N ARG A 30 -4.08 -6.24 5.36
CA ARG A 30 -3.49 -5.64 4.15
C ARG A 30 -2.50 -4.53 4.47
N GLY A 31 -2.83 -3.66 5.42
CA GLY A 31 -1.95 -2.60 5.88
C GLY A 31 -0.62 -3.15 6.41
N LYS A 32 -0.68 -4.22 7.20
CA LYS A 32 0.50 -4.92 7.72
C LYS A 32 1.35 -5.53 6.60
N SER A 33 0.73 -6.24 5.65
CA SER A 33 1.48 -6.83 4.53
C SER A 33 2.15 -5.77 3.65
N ALA A 34 1.49 -4.64 3.42
CA ALA A 34 2.08 -3.52 2.68
C ALA A 34 3.24 -2.87 3.44
N ASP A 35 3.15 -2.78 4.77
CA ASP A 35 4.23 -2.28 5.62
C ASP A 35 5.47 -3.19 5.56
N GLU A 36 5.27 -4.50 5.77
CA GLU A 36 6.32 -5.52 5.66
C GLU A 36 6.98 -5.51 4.27
N ALA A 37 6.18 -5.36 3.21
CA ALA A 37 6.71 -5.23 1.84
C ALA A 37 7.56 -3.96 1.69
N SER A 38 7.14 -2.83 2.27
CA SER A 38 7.91 -1.58 2.23
C SER A 38 9.28 -1.75 2.90
N GLU A 39 9.34 -2.39 4.06
CA GLU A 39 10.59 -2.63 4.79
C GLU A 39 11.54 -3.54 4.02
N GLN A 40 11.01 -4.61 3.41
CA GLN A 40 11.79 -5.54 2.59
C GLN A 40 12.36 -4.87 1.35
N LEU A 41 11.57 -4.03 0.67
CA LEU A 41 12.02 -3.27 -0.50
C LEU A 41 13.11 -2.27 -0.14
N GLU A 42 12.98 -1.55 0.99
CA GLU A 42 14.04 -0.66 1.46
C GLU A 42 15.33 -1.43 1.82
N MET A 43 15.19 -2.59 2.47
CA MET A 43 16.33 -3.44 2.78
C MET A 43 17.03 -3.91 1.51
N LEU A 44 16.27 -4.34 0.50
CA LEU A 44 16.81 -4.75 -0.79
C LEU A 44 17.51 -3.59 -1.49
N ALA A 45 16.94 -2.38 -1.48
CA ALA A 45 17.58 -1.20 -2.04
C ALA A 45 18.94 -0.92 -1.37
N ARG A 46 19.01 -0.99 -0.03
CA ARG A 46 20.26 -0.83 0.73
C ARG A 46 21.30 -1.90 0.39
N GLN A 47 20.86 -3.13 0.13
CA GLN A 47 21.75 -4.23 -0.24
C GLN A 47 22.23 -4.10 -1.68
N ALA A 48 21.35 -3.71 -2.61
CA ALA A 48 21.66 -3.51 -4.03
C ALA A 48 22.63 -2.34 -4.26
N ASP A 49 22.62 -1.34 -3.39
CA ASP A 49 23.53 -0.18 -3.48
C ASP A 49 25.00 -0.53 -3.19
N ARG A 50 25.27 -1.60 -2.43
CA ARG A 50 26.62 -1.98 -1.99
C ARG A 50 27.50 -2.57 -3.10
N PRO A 51 27.02 -3.52 -3.92
CA PRO A 51 27.75 -4.00 -5.09
C PRO A 51 28.28 -2.84 -5.93
N PHE A 52 29.53 -2.96 -6.39
CA PHE A 52 30.16 -1.98 -7.28
C PHE A 52 30.27 -0.56 -6.70
N SER A 53 30.29 -0.42 -5.36
CA SER A 53 30.76 0.81 -4.71
C SER A 53 32.30 0.92 -4.70
N THR A 54 33.00 -0.20 -4.83
CA THR A 54 34.47 -0.28 -4.73
C THR A 54 35.13 -1.18 -5.77
N ASN A 55 34.36 -1.78 -6.70
CA ASN A 55 34.88 -2.79 -7.62
C ASN A 55 35.15 -2.22 -9.01
N TYR A 56 36.25 -1.49 -9.15
CA TYR A 56 36.82 -1.19 -10.45
C TYR A 56 37.57 -2.44 -10.91
N TRP A 57 37.21 -2.98 -12.08
CA TRP A 57 37.83 -4.18 -12.68
C TRP A 57 39.28 -3.93 -13.17
N GLY A 58 40.10 -3.27 -12.35
CA GLY A 58 41.42 -2.76 -12.68
C GLY A 58 41.40 -1.35 -13.27
N GLU A 59 42.58 -0.72 -13.31
CA GLU A 59 42.85 0.59 -13.93
C GLU A 59 42.98 0.46 -15.46
N CYS A 60 41.97 -0.12 -16.11
CA CYS A 60 41.85 -0.14 -17.56
C CYS A 60 40.60 0.61 -17.99
N THR A 61 40.63 1.19 -19.20
CA THR A 61 39.50 1.95 -19.76
C THR A 61 38.25 1.09 -19.86
N GLU A 62 38.40 -0.20 -20.20
CA GLU A 62 37.32 -1.16 -20.24
C GLU A 62 36.74 -1.42 -18.84
N GLY A 63 37.58 -1.46 -17.80
CA GLY A 63 37.17 -1.62 -16.41
C GLY A 63 36.35 -0.45 -15.89
N HIS A 64 36.78 0.79 -16.18
CA HIS A 64 36.03 2.00 -15.86
C HIS A 64 34.68 2.05 -16.58
N THR A 65 34.68 1.78 -17.89
CA THR A 65 33.45 1.81 -18.70
C THR A 65 32.44 0.77 -18.22
N THR A 66 32.91 -0.44 -17.93
CA THR A 66 32.04 -1.53 -17.43
C THR A 66 31.50 -1.17 -16.06
N HIS A 67 32.34 -0.63 -15.16
CA HIS A 67 31.92 -0.17 -13.84
C HIS A 67 30.81 0.88 -13.93
N ASP A 68 31.00 1.90 -14.75
CA ASP A 68 30.03 3.00 -14.88
C ASP A 68 28.69 2.51 -15.43
N LEU A 69 28.70 1.60 -16.41
CA LEU A 69 27.48 0.98 -16.94
C LEU A 69 26.73 0.19 -15.86
N PHE A 70 27.42 -0.67 -15.12
CA PHE A 70 26.78 -1.45 -14.05
C PHE A 70 26.30 -0.56 -12.90
N ARG A 71 27.06 0.48 -12.54
CA ARG A 71 26.66 1.45 -11.51
C ARG A 71 25.38 2.17 -11.91
N GLY A 72 25.25 2.61 -13.16
CA GLY A 72 24.03 3.25 -13.65
C GLY A 72 22.79 2.33 -13.62
N VAL A 73 22.95 1.05 -13.94
CA VAL A 73 21.87 0.06 -13.82
C VAL A 73 21.46 -0.13 -12.35
N ILE A 74 22.43 -0.23 -11.45
CA ILE A 74 22.17 -0.40 -10.01
C ILE A 74 21.50 0.85 -9.43
N ASP A 75 21.94 2.05 -9.81
CA ASP A 75 21.33 3.29 -9.37
C ASP A 75 19.86 3.35 -9.77
N THR A 76 19.54 2.92 -10.99
CA THR A 76 18.16 2.82 -11.48
C THR A 76 17.35 1.84 -10.63
N TRP A 77 17.87 0.64 -10.38
CA TRP A 77 17.17 -0.35 -9.56
C TRP A 77 16.97 0.11 -8.11
N VAL A 78 17.97 0.77 -7.52
CA VAL A 78 17.88 1.32 -6.17
C VAL A 78 16.82 2.41 -6.10
N ALA A 79 16.72 3.27 -7.12
CA ALA A 79 15.68 4.28 -7.22
C ALA A 79 14.28 3.64 -7.30
N ASP A 80 14.10 2.67 -8.21
CA ASP A 80 12.83 1.96 -8.40
C ASP A 80 12.38 1.25 -7.11
N LEU A 81 13.30 0.55 -6.44
CA LEU A 81 12.99 -0.15 -5.18
C LEU A 81 12.56 0.83 -4.07
N ARG A 82 13.19 2.01 -3.99
CA ARG A 82 12.81 3.04 -3.02
C ARG A 82 11.45 3.66 -3.34
N GLU A 83 11.15 3.87 -4.62
CA GLU A 83 9.83 4.35 -5.04
C GLU A 83 8.73 3.35 -4.69
N GLN A 84 8.95 2.06 -4.99
CA GLN A 84 8.00 1.01 -4.66
C GLN A 84 7.83 0.84 -3.14
N ALA A 85 8.92 0.98 -2.36
CA ALA A 85 8.83 0.98 -0.91
C ALA A 85 7.96 2.15 -0.38
N ALA A 86 8.13 3.35 -0.93
CA ALA A 86 7.30 4.51 -0.57
C ALA A 86 5.83 4.29 -0.94
N SER A 87 5.56 3.72 -2.12
CA SER A 87 4.21 3.36 -2.56
C SER A 87 3.56 2.34 -1.60
N ALA A 88 4.30 1.29 -1.23
CA ALA A 88 3.83 0.28 -0.28
C ALA A 88 3.54 0.86 1.11
N ARG A 89 4.38 1.79 1.59
CA ARG A 89 4.13 2.51 2.86
C ARG A 89 2.88 3.39 2.78
N ASN A 90 2.65 4.08 1.67
CA ASN A 90 1.44 4.86 1.47
C ASN A 90 0.19 3.97 1.45
N LEU A 91 0.27 2.82 0.77
CA LEU A 91 -0.80 1.83 0.77
C LEU A 91 -1.09 1.30 2.19
N SER A 92 -0.04 1.00 2.97
CA SER A 92 -0.18 0.60 4.38
C SER A 92 -0.95 1.64 5.19
N SER A 93 -0.54 2.92 5.08
CA SER A 93 -1.20 4.04 5.75
C SER A 93 -2.67 4.16 5.35
N ALA A 94 -2.99 4.04 4.06
CA ALA A 94 -4.36 4.08 3.56
C ALA A 94 -5.21 2.94 4.11
N CYS A 95 -4.67 1.72 4.18
CA CYS A 95 -5.36 0.56 4.76
C CYS A 95 -5.64 0.74 6.26
N PHE A 96 -4.67 1.22 7.04
CA PHE A 96 -4.91 1.51 8.47
C PHE A 96 -5.91 2.65 8.67
N GLY A 97 -5.89 3.66 7.78
CA GLY A 97 -6.89 4.72 7.74
C GLY A 97 -8.30 4.18 7.52
N ALA A 98 -8.47 3.34 6.49
CA ALA A 98 -9.76 2.70 6.20
C ALA A 98 -10.26 1.83 7.37
N ALA A 99 -9.39 1.03 7.98
CA ALA A 99 -9.71 0.24 9.17
C ALA A 99 -10.23 1.13 10.31
N ARG A 100 -9.56 2.25 10.58
CA ARG A 100 -9.97 3.21 11.61
C ARG A 100 -11.31 3.87 11.29
N THR A 101 -11.56 4.22 10.04
CA THR A 101 -12.84 4.79 9.61
C THR A 101 -13.99 3.83 9.87
N ILE A 102 -13.80 2.54 9.59
CA ILE A 102 -14.81 1.51 9.86
C ILE A 102 -15.06 1.37 11.36
N ALA A 103 -13.99 1.27 12.17
CA ALA A 103 -14.12 1.14 13.63
C ALA A 103 -14.84 2.35 14.26
N ASN A 104 -14.54 3.57 13.79
CA ASN A 104 -15.23 4.77 14.26
C ASN A 104 -16.70 4.77 13.85
N ALA A 105 -17.02 4.41 12.60
CA ALA A 105 -18.40 4.37 12.13
C ALA A 105 -19.24 3.32 12.86
N ASP A 106 -18.64 2.18 13.21
CA ASP A 106 -19.27 1.13 14.03
C ASP A 106 -19.57 1.65 15.44
N GLN A 107 -18.61 2.34 16.07
CA GLN A 107 -18.80 2.95 17.38
C GLN A 107 -19.88 4.05 17.37
N ASP A 108 -19.83 4.96 16.40
CA ASP A 108 -20.82 6.04 16.27
C ASP A 108 -22.25 5.46 16.10
N SER A 109 -22.38 4.39 15.31
CA SER A 109 -23.66 3.69 15.12
C SER A 109 -24.14 2.99 16.40
N ALA A 110 -23.23 2.42 17.19
CA ALA A 110 -23.56 1.79 18.46
C ALA A 110 -24.06 2.82 19.48
N ASP A 111 -23.41 3.99 19.54
CA ASP A 111 -23.78 5.09 20.43
C ASP A 111 -25.14 5.70 20.06
N ASP A 112 -25.47 5.77 18.76
CA ASP A 112 -26.79 6.25 18.27
C ASP A 112 -27.95 5.29 18.59
N ILE A 113 -27.69 3.98 18.69
CA ILE A 113 -28.73 2.96 18.98
C ILE A 113 -28.99 2.81 20.49
N ALA A 114 -27.99 3.08 21.33
CA ALA A 114 -28.10 3.06 22.78
C ALA A 114 -27.93 4.47 23.38
N PRO A 115 -28.82 5.44 23.07
CA PRO A 115 -28.77 6.74 23.69
C PRO A 115 -29.06 6.58 25.19
N LEU A 116 -28.10 6.97 26.02
CA LEU A 116 -28.26 7.11 27.47
C LEU A 116 -29.32 8.15 27.83
#